data_AF-A0A1G0EEZ8-F1
#
_entry.id   AF-A0A1G0EEZ8-F1
#
_cell.length_a   1.000
_cell.length_b   1.000
_cell.length_c   1.000
_cell.angle_alpha   90.00
_cell.angle_beta   90.00
_cell.angle_gamma   90.00
#
_symmetry.space_group_name_H-M   'P 1'
#
loop_
_entity.id
_entity.type
_entity.pdbx_description
1 polymer ?
#
loop_
_entity_poly.entity_id
_entity_poly.type
_entity_poly.pdbx_seq_one_letter_code
_entity_poly.pdbx_strand_id
1 'polypeptide(L)'
;MTLSNSLIIRKNTFSLSQWFWFAFFASLILKIYLAYLVPITGDEAEYIGWAQQLQGGYYDHPPMIAWILHPFILFSTSNICARFLQIITANFIAVLMYLGFRSLDREKAYGIALLYLISPISLFNITILTDTPLVLFSFLGIFCLFLAEKDNFRFYYYALSGVFLGCAYLSKYLMFPLALCVFIYFLTATNIPRRLLKGCLVILGALPFFIQNIVWNYSHDWVNFLFNLELRNKNSHFTALHLVTYIAFLFYMFSPFVIIAIVKRYRTCLTLLHKKPYRLLTLSALLPLLFYAVLAFVKKIGLHWVFCAYPFLFMLLFGVLHTSTIRRYARWMFYYTGFQLIIALAVFHVPLSFWQTKPYFPKINWFLNYEQIEPVLQPYLDQQFILLTPSYAQSYLLTYKQNKTAAVWGVGTVHGRQDDLSNDFKQFNQKNMVIVDLDRKLSSLSVAPYFVRYTVLERNLNGMPYRLIIGYGFNYAHYRATVLKAIYLTYYQVPAFLPRGEFYYKNKYQF
;
A
#
# COMPACT_ATOMS: atom_id res chain seq x y z
N MET A 1 -38.92 -52.73 -30.74
CA MET A 1 -37.61 -52.58 -30.04
C MET A 1 -36.64 -52.09 -31.10
N THR A 2 -36.12 -50.87 -31.10
CA THR A 2 -35.30 -50.26 -30.05
C THR A 2 -35.35 -48.73 -30.16
N LEU A 3 -35.79 -48.07 -29.09
CA LEU A 3 -35.68 -46.62 -28.89
C LEU A 3 -34.21 -46.27 -28.63
N SER A 4 -33.59 -45.48 -29.50
CA SER A 4 -32.27 -44.92 -29.22
C SER A 4 -32.43 -43.72 -28.27
N ASN A 5 -32.15 -43.98 -27.00
CA ASN A 5 -31.99 -42.96 -25.97
C ASN A 5 -30.79 -42.06 -26.31
N SER A 6 -31.05 -40.94 -26.98
CA SER A 6 -30.12 -39.81 -27.05
C SER A 6 -30.19 -39.01 -25.74
N LEU A 7 -29.66 -39.60 -24.67
CA LEU A 7 -29.32 -38.90 -23.44
C LEU A 7 -28.15 -37.96 -23.75
N ILE A 8 -28.46 -36.78 -24.29
CA ILE A 8 -27.56 -35.64 -24.28
C ILE A 8 -27.36 -35.30 -22.80
N ILE A 9 -26.27 -35.81 -22.22
CA ILE A 9 -25.74 -35.33 -20.96
C ILE A 9 -25.37 -33.87 -21.19
N ARG A 10 -26.31 -32.95 -20.92
CA ARG A 10 -25.99 -31.55 -20.68
C ARG A 10 -25.03 -31.54 -19.51
N LYS A 11 -23.72 -31.56 -19.78
CA LYS A 11 -22.71 -31.26 -18.76
C LYS A 11 -23.12 -29.92 -18.18
N ASN A 12 -23.61 -29.96 -16.94
CA ASN A 12 -24.09 -28.82 -16.17
C ASN A 12 -22.87 -27.94 -15.85
N THR A 13 -22.34 -27.29 -16.87
CA THR A 13 -21.22 -26.37 -16.76
C THR A 13 -21.80 -25.05 -16.34
N PHE A 14 -21.72 -24.77 -15.03
CA PHE A 14 -22.09 -23.48 -14.45
C PHE A 14 -21.60 -22.32 -15.33
N SER A 15 -22.47 -21.33 -15.54
CA SER A 15 -22.15 -20.15 -16.34
C SER A 15 -21.09 -19.29 -15.65
N LEU A 16 -20.31 -18.52 -16.42
CA LEU A 16 -19.35 -17.57 -15.85
C LEU A 16 -20.01 -16.55 -14.91
N SER A 17 -21.29 -16.25 -15.11
CA SER A 17 -22.06 -15.38 -14.23
C SER A 17 -22.31 -15.99 -12.84
N GLN A 18 -22.65 -17.28 -12.77
CA GLN A 18 -22.86 -17.99 -11.51
C GLN A 18 -21.55 -18.08 -10.72
N TRP A 19 -20.46 -18.44 -11.41
CA TRP A 19 -19.13 -18.45 -10.80
C TRP A 19 -18.68 -17.08 -10.31
N PHE A 20 -18.97 -16.02 -11.08
CA PHE A 20 -18.66 -14.65 -10.68
C PHE A 20 -19.35 -14.28 -9.37
N TRP A 21 -20.67 -14.46 -9.27
CA TRP A 21 -21.41 -14.10 -8.05
C TRP A 21 -21.05 -14.98 -6.87
N PHE A 22 -20.82 -16.28 -7.08
CA PHE A 22 -20.29 -17.16 -6.05
C PHE A 22 -18.93 -16.65 -5.54
N ALA A 23 -17.98 -16.38 -6.43
CA ALA A 23 -16.67 -15.86 -6.08
C ALA A 23 -16.75 -14.49 -5.38
N PHE A 24 -17.70 -13.64 -5.79
CA PHE A 24 -17.94 -12.34 -5.18
C PHE A 24 -18.35 -12.43 -3.71
N PHE A 25 -19.34 -13.25 -3.39
CA PHE A 25 -19.76 -13.41 -2.00
C PHE A 25 -18.74 -14.21 -1.19
N ALA A 26 -18.15 -15.27 -1.77
CA ALA A 26 -17.11 -16.06 -1.12
C ALA A 26 -15.86 -15.21 -0.79
N SER A 27 -15.44 -14.31 -1.68
CA SER A 27 -14.30 -13.43 -1.44
C SER A 27 -14.56 -12.44 -0.30
N LEU A 28 -15.78 -11.88 -0.23
CA LEU A 28 -16.14 -10.97 0.88
C LEU A 28 -16.16 -11.70 2.21
N ILE A 29 -16.79 -12.88 2.28
CA ILE A 29 -16.85 -13.69 3.50
C ILE A 29 -15.43 -14.07 3.95
N LEU A 30 -14.60 -14.56 3.02
CA LEU A 30 -13.21 -14.92 3.30
C LEU A 30 -12.43 -13.71 3.83
N LYS A 31 -12.52 -12.55 3.17
CA LYS A 31 -11.79 -11.35 3.58
C LYS A 31 -12.25 -10.80 4.92
N ILE A 32 -13.55 -10.84 5.22
CA ILE A 32 -14.07 -10.46 6.54
C ILE A 32 -13.52 -11.41 7.61
N TYR A 33 -13.54 -12.72 7.35
CA TYR A 33 -12.99 -13.72 8.26
C TYR A 33 -11.48 -13.52 8.50
N LEU A 34 -10.70 -13.31 7.43
CA LEU A 34 -9.27 -13.02 7.54
C LEU A 34 -9.00 -11.68 8.25
N ALA A 35 -9.78 -10.64 7.95
CA ALA A 35 -9.64 -9.33 8.59
C ALA A 35 -9.95 -9.37 10.10
N TYR A 36 -10.84 -10.27 10.52
CA TYR A 36 -11.13 -10.55 11.92
C TYR A 36 -9.97 -11.28 12.61
N LEU A 37 -9.43 -12.34 11.99
CA LEU A 37 -8.40 -13.19 12.59
C LEU A 37 -7.00 -12.56 12.63
N VAL A 38 -6.60 -11.87 11.56
CA VAL A 38 -5.22 -11.40 11.41
C VAL A 38 -5.01 -10.13 12.24
N PRO A 39 -4.01 -10.05 13.14
CA PRO A 39 -3.71 -8.82 13.88
C PRO A 39 -3.38 -7.64 12.96
N ILE A 40 -3.58 -6.42 13.45
CA ILE A 40 -3.15 -5.20 12.75
C ILE A 40 -1.62 -5.19 12.65
N THR A 41 -1.11 -4.88 11.46
CA THR A 41 0.32 -4.75 11.20
C THR A 41 0.86 -3.39 11.66
N GLY A 42 2.18 -3.26 11.77
CA GLY A 42 2.82 -2.00 12.15
C GLY A 42 2.48 -0.84 11.21
N ASP A 43 2.48 -1.09 9.90
CA ASP A 43 2.15 -0.08 8.90
C ASP A 43 0.65 0.29 8.95
N GLU A 44 -0.24 -0.68 9.18
CA GLU A 44 -1.67 -0.41 9.39
C GLU A 44 -1.91 0.42 10.64
N ALA A 45 -1.24 0.10 11.75
CA ALA A 45 -1.34 0.87 12.99
C ALA A 45 -0.87 2.32 12.80
N GLU A 46 0.19 2.52 12.00
CA GLU A 46 0.66 3.86 11.62
C GLU A 46 -0.41 4.64 10.88
N TYR A 47 -0.99 4.06 9.82
CA TYR A 47 -2.03 4.73 9.04
C TYR A 47 -3.33 4.96 9.81
N ILE A 48 -3.68 4.07 10.74
CA ILE A 48 -4.80 4.28 11.67
C ILE A 48 -4.50 5.47 12.59
N GLY A 49 -3.28 5.56 13.14
CA GLY A 49 -2.85 6.70 13.95
C GLY A 49 -2.89 8.02 13.16
N TRP A 50 -2.50 8.00 11.89
CA TRP A 50 -2.62 9.16 11.01
C TRP A 50 -4.06 9.55 10.73
N ALA A 51 -4.94 8.56 10.58
CA ALA A 51 -6.36 8.80 10.40
C ALA A 51 -6.98 9.44 11.64
N GLN A 52 -6.47 9.17 12.85
CA GLN A 52 -6.93 9.83 14.09
C GLN A 52 -6.53 11.30 14.14
N GLN A 53 -5.42 11.68 13.52
CA GLN A 53 -4.90 13.05 13.47
C GLN A 53 -4.59 13.46 12.03
N LEU A 54 -5.63 13.89 11.31
CA LEU A 54 -5.51 14.23 9.89
C LEU A 54 -4.53 15.38 9.65
N GLN A 55 -3.62 15.18 8.70
CA GLN A 55 -2.66 16.17 8.23
C GLN A 55 -2.76 16.34 6.70
N GLY A 56 -2.18 17.42 6.18
CA GLY A 56 -2.10 17.69 4.73
C GLY A 56 -1.11 16.80 3.97
N GLY A 57 -0.29 16.04 4.71
CA GLY A 57 0.70 15.08 4.25
C GLY A 57 1.37 14.44 5.46
N TYR A 58 2.18 13.41 5.24
CA TYR A 58 2.92 12.69 6.27
C TYR A 58 4.38 12.52 5.83
N TYR A 59 5.26 12.13 6.74
CA TYR A 59 6.71 12.12 6.49
C TYR A 59 7.12 11.28 5.26
N ASP A 60 6.53 10.13 5.01
CA ASP A 60 6.92 9.23 3.91
C ASP A 60 5.83 9.05 2.84
N HIS A 61 4.57 9.37 3.16
CA HIS A 61 3.45 9.26 2.23
C HIS A 61 2.57 10.51 2.16
N PRO A 62 1.95 10.80 0.99
CA PRO A 62 0.90 11.82 0.93
C PRO A 62 -0.38 11.34 1.64
N PRO A 63 -1.39 12.21 1.84
CA PRO A 63 -2.33 12.05 2.94
C PRO A 63 -3.52 11.11 2.67
N MET A 64 -3.70 10.61 1.44
CA MET A 64 -4.95 9.96 1.06
C MET A 64 -5.29 8.73 1.90
N ILE A 65 -4.28 7.94 2.32
CA ILE A 65 -4.52 6.77 3.16
C ILE A 65 -5.17 7.12 4.49
N ALA A 66 -4.77 8.24 5.12
CA ALA A 66 -5.37 8.69 6.36
C ALA A 66 -6.75 9.28 6.11
N TRP A 67 -6.92 10.07 5.04
CA TRP A 67 -8.19 10.73 4.71
C TRP A 67 -9.31 9.75 4.42
N ILE A 68 -9.05 8.69 3.65
CA ILE A 68 -10.07 7.66 3.37
C ILE A 68 -10.36 6.78 4.59
N LEU A 69 -9.41 6.63 5.50
CA LEU A 69 -9.52 5.77 6.66
C LEU A 69 -10.24 6.47 7.82
N HIS A 70 -10.08 7.80 7.93
CA HIS A 70 -10.71 8.66 8.94
C HIS A 70 -12.21 8.39 9.15
N PRO A 71 -13.08 8.39 8.13
CA PRO A 71 -14.50 8.15 8.37
C PRO A 71 -14.81 6.77 8.95
N PHE A 72 -13.98 5.75 8.68
CA PHE A 72 -14.19 4.39 9.21
C PHE A 72 -13.75 4.29 10.67
N ILE A 73 -12.60 4.86 11.01
CA ILE A 73 -12.11 4.81 12.39
C ILE A 73 -12.98 5.64 13.37
N LEU A 74 -13.73 6.63 12.87
CA LEU A 74 -14.74 7.34 13.66
C LEU A 74 -15.92 6.45 14.04
N PHE A 75 -16.22 5.43 13.22
CA PHE A 75 -17.30 4.49 13.47
C PHE A 75 -16.86 3.37 14.41
N SER A 76 -15.69 2.77 14.18
CA SER A 76 -15.15 1.71 15.02
C SER A 76 -13.65 1.53 14.80
N THR A 77 -12.91 1.25 15.87
CA THR A 77 -11.50 0.85 15.83
C THR A 77 -11.31 -0.66 15.64
N SER A 78 -12.37 -1.42 15.32
CA SER A 78 -12.22 -2.85 15.04
C SER A 78 -11.40 -3.11 13.77
N ASN A 79 -10.69 -4.24 13.73
CA ASN A 79 -9.86 -4.63 12.57
C ASN A 79 -10.67 -4.68 11.27
N ILE A 80 -11.93 -5.14 11.32
CA ILE A 80 -12.82 -5.20 10.17
C ILE A 80 -13.16 -3.79 9.68
N CYS A 81 -13.47 -2.86 10.59
CA CYS A 81 -13.81 -1.50 10.22
C CYS A 81 -12.60 -0.76 9.63
N ALA A 82 -11.43 -0.87 10.26
CA ALA A 82 -10.18 -0.30 9.74
C ALA A 82 -9.83 -0.83 8.35
N ARG A 83 -10.11 -2.11 8.07
CA ARG A 83 -9.84 -2.76 6.77
C ARG A 83 -11.00 -2.70 5.78
N PHE A 84 -12.13 -2.08 6.13
CA PHE A 84 -13.37 -2.15 5.35
C PHE A 84 -13.16 -1.80 3.88
N LEU A 85 -12.46 -0.69 3.62
CA LEU A 85 -12.17 -0.25 2.26
C LEU A 85 -11.38 -1.31 1.48
N GLN A 86 -10.34 -1.89 2.07
CA GLN A 86 -9.53 -2.93 1.43
C GLN A 86 -10.34 -4.21 1.17
N ILE A 87 -11.23 -4.60 2.10
CA ILE A 87 -12.11 -5.77 1.96
C ILE A 87 -12.94 -5.65 0.68
N ILE A 88 -13.56 -4.48 0.46
CA ILE A 88 -14.47 -4.28 -0.67
C ILE A 88 -13.78 -3.88 -1.98
N THR A 89 -12.54 -3.39 -1.96
CA THR A 89 -11.89 -2.77 -3.12
C THR A 89 -11.85 -3.69 -4.35
N ALA A 90 -11.39 -4.94 -4.20
CA ALA A 90 -11.33 -5.86 -5.34
C ALA A 90 -12.73 -6.23 -5.87
N ASN A 91 -13.71 -6.40 -4.98
CA ASN A 91 -15.09 -6.69 -5.36
C ASN A 91 -15.71 -5.52 -6.14
N PHE A 92 -15.46 -4.30 -5.69
CA PHE A 92 -15.90 -3.08 -6.36
C PHE A 92 -15.27 -2.93 -7.74
N ILE A 93 -13.94 -3.10 -7.85
CA ILE A 93 -13.21 -3.08 -9.12
C ILE A 93 -13.74 -4.15 -10.07
N ALA A 94 -13.97 -5.38 -9.59
CA ALA A 94 -14.51 -6.47 -10.39
C ALA A 94 -15.91 -6.15 -10.98
N VAL A 95 -16.79 -5.55 -10.19
CA VAL A 95 -18.11 -5.10 -10.66
C VAL A 95 -17.98 -4.02 -11.73
N LEU A 96 -17.12 -3.03 -11.51
CA LEU A 96 -16.88 -1.97 -12.51
C LEU A 96 -16.27 -2.53 -13.81
N MET A 97 -15.34 -3.49 -13.72
CA MET A 97 -14.83 -4.20 -14.90
C MET A 97 -15.96 -4.88 -15.68
N TYR A 98 -16.86 -5.60 -14.98
CA TYR A 98 -18.03 -6.20 -15.61
C TYR A 98 -18.91 -5.14 -16.30
N LEU A 99 -19.24 -4.05 -15.61
CA LEU A 99 -20.05 -2.96 -16.16
C LEU A 99 -19.40 -2.29 -17.38
N GLY A 100 -18.07 -2.15 -17.37
CA GLY A 100 -17.31 -1.59 -18.49
C GLY A 100 -17.41 -2.40 -19.78
N PHE A 101 -17.59 -3.72 -19.68
CA PHE A 101 -17.56 -4.63 -20.83
C PHE A 101 -18.90 -5.34 -21.13
N ARG A 102 -19.89 -5.32 -20.23
CA ARG A 102 -21.15 -6.07 -20.38
C ARG A 102 -21.93 -5.78 -21.65
N SER A 103 -21.79 -4.56 -22.21
CA SER A 103 -22.47 -4.16 -23.44
C SER A 103 -21.82 -4.71 -24.71
N LEU A 104 -20.57 -5.18 -24.62
CA LEU A 104 -19.81 -5.76 -25.73
C LEU A 104 -19.96 -7.28 -25.78
N ASP A 105 -19.75 -7.94 -24.65
CA ASP A 105 -19.96 -9.38 -24.47
C ASP A 105 -20.17 -9.64 -22.98
N ARG A 106 -21.41 -9.96 -22.61
CA ARG A 106 -21.82 -10.14 -21.21
C ARG A 106 -21.13 -11.32 -20.54
N GLU A 107 -20.99 -12.44 -21.24
CA GLU A 107 -20.40 -13.65 -20.66
C GLU A 107 -18.89 -13.47 -20.46
N LYS A 108 -18.23 -12.88 -21.46
CA LYS A 108 -16.81 -12.56 -21.40
C LYS A 108 -16.51 -11.52 -20.32
N ALA A 109 -17.38 -10.51 -20.14
CA ALA A 109 -17.25 -9.51 -19.08
C ALA A 109 -17.27 -10.15 -17.69
N TYR A 110 -18.20 -11.08 -17.43
CA TYR A 110 -18.20 -11.87 -16.20
C TYR A 110 -16.91 -12.69 -16.05
N GLY A 111 -16.43 -13.30 -17.13
CA GLY A 111 -15.22 -14.09 -17.10
C GLY A 111 -13.95 -13.30 -16.75
N ILE A 112 -13.81 -12.08 -17.27
CA ILE A 112 -12.67 -11.20 -16.95
C ILE A 112 -12.76 -10.69 -15.51
N ALA A 113 -13.94 -10.25 -15.08
CA ALA A 113 -14.17 -9.82 -13.70
C ALA A 113 -13.92 -10.97 -12.70
N LEU A 114 -14.35 -12.19 -13.05
CA LEU A 114 -14.07 -13.39 -12.29
C LEU A 114 -12.57 -13.65 -12.17
N LEU A 115 -11.83 -13.66 -13.29
CA LEU A 115 -10.38 -13.89 -13.30
C LEU A 115 -9.63 -12.91 -12.38
N TYR A 116 -10.01 -11.63 -12.40
CA TYR A 116 -9.44 -10.63 -11.51
C TYR A 116 -9.77 -10.93 -10.05
N LEU A 117 -11.02 -11.29 -9.76
CA LEU A 117 -11.49 -11.47 -8.38
C LEU A 117 -10.91 -12.70 -7.69
N ILE A 118 -10.77 -13.82 -8.42
CA ILE A 118 -10.20 -15.07 -7.89
C ILE A 118 -8.67 -15.10 -7.95
N SER A 119 -8.01 -14.02 -8.34
CA SER A 119 -6.55 -13.97 -8.34
C SER A 119 -6.01 -13.87 -6.91
N PRO A 120 -4.81 -14.43 -6.60
CA PRO A 120 -4.34 -14.50 -5.23
C PRO A 120 -4.27 -13.14 -4.53
N ILE A 121 -3.83 -12.10 -5.23
CA ILE A 121 -3.73 -10.74 -4.68
C ILE A 121 -5.11 -10.18 -4.41
N SER A 122 -6.03 -10.26 -5.38
CA SER A 122 -7.38 -9.73 -5.22
C SER A 122 -8.14 -10.47 -4.12
N LEU A 123 -7.89 -11.77 -3.95
CA LEU A 123 -8.61 -12.62 -3.01
C LEU A 123 -8.07 -12.48 -1.57
N PHE A 124 -6.76 -12.49 -1.37
CA PHE A 124 -6.14 -12.55 -0.04
C PHE A 124 -5.70 -11.20 0.52
N ASN A 125 -5.63 -10.14 -0.29
CA ASN A 125 -5.20 -8.83 0.21
C ASN A 125 -6.28 -8.19 1.10
N ILE A 126 -6.04 -8.23 2.41
CA ILE A 126 -6.89 -7.64 3.46
C ILE A 126 -6.24 -6.46 4.20
N THR A 127 -4.95 -6.23 4.00
CA THR A 127 -4.20 -5.19 4.73
C THR A 127 -4.46 -3.82 4.14
N ILE A 128 -4.88 -2.85 4.97
CA ILE A 128 -5.10 -1.48 4.54
C ILE A 128 -3.77 -0.72 4.49
N LEU A 129 -3.26 -0.47 3.28
CA LEU A 129 -1.98 0.20 3.05
C LEU A 129 -2.15 1.36 2.07
N THR A 130 -1.10 2.17 1.88
CA THR A 130 -1.09 3.24 0.86
C THR A 130 -1.34 2.74 -0.56
N ASP A 131 -1.08 1.46 -0.84
CA ASP A 131 -1.39 0.84 -2.12
C ASP A 131 -2.91 0.64 -2.34
N THR A 132 -3.72 0.58 -1.28
CA THR A 132 -5.18 0.44 -1.36
C THR A 132 -5.83 1.61 -2.11
N PRO A 133 -5.70 2.88 -1.64
CA PRO A 133 -6.23 4.01 -2.38
C PRO A 133 -5.51 4.23 -3.70
N LEU A 134 -4.21 3.93 -3.80
CA LEU A 134 -3.49 4.01 -5.06
C LEU A 134 -4.18 3.16 -6.13
N VAL A 135 -4.40 1.88 -5.86
CA VAL A 135 -5.04 0.96 -6.83
C VAL A 135 -6.48 1.39 -7.13
N LEU A 136 -7.26 1.74 -6.10
CA LEU A 136 -8.65 2.15 -6.26
C LEU A 136 -8.77 3.39 -7.14
N PHE A 137 -8.03 4.45 -6.82
CA PHE A 137 -8.12 5.73 -7.53
C PHE A 137 -7.42 5.69 -8.89
N SER A 138 -6.31 4.95 -9.03
CA SER A 138 -5.73 4.66 -10.35
C SER A 138 -6.75 3.98 -11.25
N PHE A 139 -7.42 2.93 -10.75
CA PHE A 139 -8.46 2.22 -11.49
C PHE A 139 -9.61 3.14 -11.87
N LEU A 140 -10.18 3.88 -10.91
CA LEU A 140 -11.30 4.79 -11.18
C LEU A 140 -10.95 5.88 -12.19
N GLY A 141 -9.73 6.44 -12.11
CA GLY A 141 -9.25 7.44 -13.06
C GLY A 141 -9.20 6.91 -14.49
N ILE A 142 -8.51 5.78 -14.70
CA ILE A 142 -8.40 5.16 -16.02
C ILE A 142 -9.75 4.60 -16.49
N PHE A 143 -10.59 4.09 -15.58
CA PHE A 143 -11.92 3.59 -15.92
C PHE A 143 -12.83 4.72 -16.41
N CYS A 144 -12.78 5.91 -15.79
CA CYS A 144 -13.48 7.09 -16.29
C CYS A 144 -13.00 7.48 -17.70
N LEU A 145 -11.68 7.51 -17.95
CA LEU A 145 -11.15 7.74 -19.31
C LEU A 145 -11.57 6.66 -20.30
N PHE A 146 -11.60 5.39 -19.87
CA PHE A 146 -12.05 4.29 -20.68
C PHE A 146 -13.52 4.47 -21.09
N LEU A 147 -14.41 4.86 -20.16
CA LEU A 147 -15.80 5.17 -20.47
C LEU A 147 -15.92 6.38 -21.40
N ALA A 148 -15.12 7.44 -21.17
CA ALA A 148 -15.11 8.64 -22.01
C ALA A 148 -14.71 8.39 -23.47
N GLU A 149 -13.83 7.40 -23.69
CA GLU A 149 -13.35 7.00 -25.02
C GLU A 149 -14.18 5.87 -25.64
N LYS A 150 -14.95 5.14 -24.83
CA LYS A 150 -15.87 4.08 -25.27
C LYS A 150 -17.23 4.64 -25.70
N ASP A 151 -17.85 5.44 -24.84
CA ASP A 151 -19.19 5.99 -25.06
C ASP A 151 -19.05 7.42 -25.60
N ASN A 152 -19.87 7.79 -26.60
CA ASN A 152 -19.84 9.11 -27.26
C ASN A 152 -19.48 10.25 -26.28
N PHE A 153 -18.42 11.01 -26.61
CA PHE A 153 -17.76 12.04 -25.82
C PHE A 153 -18.61 12.64 -24.67
N ARG A 154 -18.35 12.20 -23.43
CA ARG A 154 -18.90 12.82 -22.23
C ARG A 154 -17.81 13.55 -21.45
N PHE A 155 -17.83 14.88 -21.47
CA PHE A 155 -16.76 15.72 -20.93
C PHE A 155 -16.49 15.48 -19.43
N TYR A 156 -17.54 15.20 -18.65
CA TYR A 156 -17.42 15.03 -17.20
C TYR A 156 -16.55 13.82 -16.82
N TYR A 157 -16.46 12.78 -17.65
CA TYR A 157 -15.58 11.64 -17.37
C TYR A 157 -14.09 12.00 -17.48
N TYR A 158 -13.70 12.99 -18.31
CA TYR A 158 -12.31 13.47 -18.35
C TYR A 158 -11.95 14.23 -17.07
N ALA A 159 -12.83 15.13 -16.62
CA ALA A 159 -12.64 15.86 -15.37
C ALA A 159 -12.61 14.92 -14.16
N LEU A 160 -13.56 13.98 -14.08
CA LEU A 160 -13.63 12.97 -13.02
C LEU A 160 -12.41 12.03 -13.04
N SER A 161 -11.90 11.70 -14.23
CA SER A 161 -10.62 11.02 -14.33
C SER A 161 -9.50 11.83 -13.70
N GLY A 162 -9.41 13.13 -13.98
CA GLY A 162 -8.43 14.02 -13.37
C GLY A 162 -8.48 13.97 -11.85
N VAL A 163 -9.69 14.09 -11.28
CA VAL A 163 -9.94 14.01 -9.84
C VAL A 163 -9.40 12.70 -9.26
N PHE A 164 -9.78 11.55 -9.82
CA PHE A 164 -9.31 10.27 -9.31
C PHE A 164 -7.80 10.06 -9.52
N LEU A 165 -7.21 10.51 -10.63
CA LEU A 165 -5.76 10.43 -10.82
C LEU A 165 -5.01 11.35 -9.83
N GLY A 166 -5.58 12.50 -9.49
CA GLY A 166 -5.11 13.37 -8.41
C GLY A 166 -5.19 12.69 -7.04
N CYS A 167 -6.28 11.99 -6.74
CA CYS A 167 -6.40 11.18 -5.52
C CYS A 167 -5.37 10.03 -5.48
N ALA A 168 -5.11 9.39 -6.62
CA ALA A 168 -4.08 8.35 -6.74
C ALA A 168 -2.67 8.91 -6.48
N TYR A 169 -2.40 10.13 -6.97
CA TYR A 169 -1.17 10.85 -6.65
C TYR A 169 -1.04 11.14 -5.15
N LEU A 170 -2.12 11.58 -4.48
CA LEU A 170 -2.14 11.74 -3.02
C LEU A 170 -2.09 10.41 -2.24
N SER A 171 -2.16 9.27 -2.91
CA SER A 171 -2.01 7.96 -2.27
C SER A 171 -0.54 7.55 -2.17
N LYS A 172 0.16 7.63 -3.31
CA LYS A 172 1.56 7.21 -3.41
C LYS A 172 2.18 7.73 -4.70
N TYR A 173 3.43 8.18 -4.66
CA TYR A 173 4.15 8.62 -5.87
C TYR A 173 4.44 7.48 -6.88
N LEU A 174 4.17 6.22 -6.52
CA LEU A 174 4.16 5.09 -7.47
C LEU A 174 3.07 5.21 -8.55
N MET A 175 2.17 6.20 -8.44
CA MET A 175 1.26 6.61 -9.51
C MET A 175 1.97 7.16 -10.77
N PHE A 176 3.21 7.64 -10.66
CA PHE A 176 3.91 8.35 -11.74
C PHE A 176 3.92 7.63 -13.11
N PRO A 177 4.22 6.31 -13.22
CA PRO A 177 4.22 5.64 -14.52
C PRO A 177 2.84 5.60 -15.18
N LEU A 178 1.78 5.60 -14.37
CA LEU A 178 0.41 5.65 -14.88
C LEU A 178 0.04 7.08 -15.35
N ALA A 179 0.54 8.12 -14.68
CA ALA A 179 0.44 9.50 -15.17
C ALA A 179 1.16 9.66 -16.53
N LEU A 180 2.35 9.07 -16.68
CA LEU A 180 3.08 9.04 -17.94
C LEU A 180 2.29 8.32 -19.05
N CYS A 181 1.58 7.24 -18.70
CA CYS A 181 0.67 6.56 -19.64
C CYS A 181 -0.42 7.49 -20.15
N VAL A 182 -1.11 8.22 -19.26
CA VAL A 182 -2.17 9.16 -19.65
C VAL A 182 -1.61 10.28 -20.54
N PHE A 183 -0.43 10.80 -20.21
CA PHE A 183 0.28 11.79 -21.01
C PHE A 183 0.60 11.27 -22.43
N ILE A 184 1.26 10.11 -22.54
CA ILE A 184 1.58 9.47 -23.83
C ILE A 184 0.30 9.16 -24.63
N TYR A 185 -0.77 8.74 -23.97
CA TYR A 185 -2.05 8.45 -24.62
C TYR A 185 -2.61 9.68 -25.34
N PHE A 186 -2.57 10.86 -24.71
CA PHE A 186 -3.04 12.10 -25.34
C PHE A 186 -2.09 12.63 -26.40
N LEU A 187 -0.76 12.47 -26.23
CA LEU A 187 0.24 12.88 -27.22
C LEU A 187 0.19 12.08 -28.52
N THR A 188 0.05 10.75 -28.44
CA THR A 188 0.20 9.82 -29.59
C THR A 188 -1.04 9.72 -30.47
N ALA A 189 -1.83 10.78 -30.57
CA ALA A 189 -3.16 10.69 -31.07
C ALA A 189 -3.31 11.61 -32.31
N THR A 190 -4.08 11.19 -33.33
CA THR A 190 -4.29 11.85 -34.65
C THR A 190 -5.09 13.18 -34.84
N ASN A 191 -5.99 13.63 -33.94
CA ASN A 191 -6.75 14.89 -33.95
C ASN A 191 -6.42 15.81 -32.74
N ILE A 192 -5.59 16.83 -32.92
CA ILE A 192 -4.92 17.58 -31.84
C ILE A 192 -5.84 18.52 -31.02
N PRO A 193 -6.68 19.40 -31.60
CA PRO A 193 -7.38 20.46 -30.83
C PRO A 193 -8.39 19.91 -29.82
N ARG A 194 -9.25 18.98 -30.25
CA ARG A 194 -10.23 18.33 -29.36
C ARG A 194 -9.55 17.49 -28.27
N ARG A 195 -8.27 17.15 -28.43
CA ARG A 195 -7.51 16.39 -27.43
C ARG A 195 -6.77 17.24 -26.43
N LEU A 196 -6.28 18.41 -26.84
CA LEU A 196 -5.78 19.38 -25.87
C LEU A 196 -6.88 19.70 -24.86
N LEU A 197 -8.11 19.94 -25.32
CA LEU A 197 -9.25 20.14 -24.41
C LEU A 197 -9.47 18.96 -23.46
N LYS A 198 -9.50 17.72 -23.97
CA LYS A 198 -9.65 16.51 -23.15
C LYS A 198 -8.54 16.35 -22.10
N GLY A 199 -7.29 16.54 -22.52
CA GLY A 199 -6.13 16.47 -21.63
C GLY A 199 -6.15 17.57 -20.57
N CYS A 200 -6.53 18.80 -20.96
CA CYS A 200 -6.71 19.92 -20.04
C CYS A 200 -7.77 19.60 -18.98
N LEU A 201 -8.89 18.96 -19.34
CA LEU A 201 -9.90 18.57 -18.34
C LEU A 201 -9.36 17.57 -17.31
N VAL A 202 -8.53 16.61 -17.73
CA VAL A 202 -7.86 15.68 -16.81
C VAL A 202 -6.88 16.43 -15.91
N ILE A 203 -6.08 17.34 -16.48
CA ILE A 203 -5.12 18.15 -15.71
C ILE A 203 -5.85 19.03 -14.69
N LEU A 204 -6.90 19.73 -15.12
CA LEU A 204 -7.71 20.60 -14.25
C LEU A 204 -8.35 19.82 -13.10
N GLY A 205 -8.82 18.58 -13.35
CA GLY A 205 -9.35 17.72 -12.29
C GLY A 205 -8.28 17.26 -11.29
N ALA A 206 -7.04 17.04 -11.74
CA ALA A 206 -5.93 16.60 -10.89
C ALA A 206 -5.23 17.75 -10.13
N LEU A 207 -5.32 18.97 -10.66
CA LEU A 207 -4.54 20.13 -10.21
C LEU A 207 -4.72 20.47 -8.72
N PRO A 208 -5.94 20.46 -8.12
CA PRO A 208 -6.11 20.76 -6.69
C PRO A 208 -5.31 19.82 -5.78
N PHE A 209 -5.26 18.54 -6.15
CA PHE A 209 -4.54 17.49 -5.41
C PHE A 209 -3.03 17.67 -5.52
N PHE A 210 -2.55 18.05 -6.70
CA PHE A 210 -1.14 18.37 -6.90
C PHE A 210 -0.73 19.59 -6.07
N ILE A 211 -1.52 20.67 -6.13
CA ILE A 211 -1.26 21.91 -5.36
C ILE A 211 -1.23 21.60 -3.87
N GLN A 212 -2.21 20.85 -3.33
CA GLN A 212 -2.24 20.47 -1.92
C GLN A 212 -0.95 19.80 -1.46
N ASN A 213 -0.45 18.82 -2.21
CA ASN A 213 0.77 18.10 -1.83
C ASN A 213 2.01 19.00 -1.88
N ILE A 214 2.12 19.85 -2.91
CA ILE A 214 3.25 20.76 -3.06
C ILE A 214 3.26 21.81 -1.94
N VAL A 215 2.12 22.41 -1.63
CA VAL A 215 2.00 23.41 -0.54
C VAL A 215 2.34 22.79 0.81
N TRP A 216 1.89 21.56 1.08
CA TRP A 216 2.23 20.87 2.32
C TRP A 216 3.74 20.58 2.39
N ASN A 217 4.35 20.07 1.31
CA ASN A 217 5.80 19.84 1.29
C ASN A 217 6.59 21.13 1.48
N TYR A 218 6.19 22.21 0.81
CA TYR A 218 6.85 23.52 0.91
C TYR A 218 6.84 24.08 2.34
N SER A 219 5.78 23.81 3.11
CA SER A 219 5.64 24.23 4.51
C SER A 219 6.29 23.27 5.52
N HIS A 220 6.73 22.07 5.11
CA HIS A 220 7.27 21.03 5.99
C HIS A 220 8.65 20.56 5.52
N ASP A 221 9.54 21.50 5.18
CA ASP A 221 10.93 21.24 4.79
C ASP A 221 11.08 20.19 3.65
N TRP A 222 10.08 20.06 2.77
CA TRP A 222 10.05 19.08 1.67
C TRP A 222 10.26 17.62 2.11
N VAL A 223 10.02 17.29 3.38
CA VAL A 223 10.47 16.02 3.99
C VAL A 223 9.92 14.80 3.26
N ASN A 224 8.66 14.86 2.84
CA ASN A 224 8.00 13.77 2.14
C ASN A 224 8.55 13.54 0.75
N PHE A 225 8.80 14.63 0.02
CA PHE A 225 9.40 14.57 -1.29
C PHE A 225 10.86 14.08 -1.23
N LEU A 226 11.67 14.64 -0.33
CA LEU A 226 13.08 14.27 -0.14
C LEU A 226 13.24 12.81 0.32
N PHE A 227 12.34 12.33 1.19
CA PHE A 227 12.31 10.93 1.58
C PHE A 227 12.15 10.00 0.37
N ASN A 228 11.18 10.30 -0.50
CA ASN A 228 10.85 9.45 -1.64
C ASN A 228 11.87 9.53 -2.79
N LEU A 229 12.48 10.71 -3.01
CA LEU A 229 13.46 10.95 -4.06
C LEU A 229 14.87 10.51 -3.70
N GLU A 230 15.36 10.87 -2.51
CA GLU A 230 16.78 10.77 -2.20
C GLU A 230 17.04 9.83 -1.03
N LEU A 231 16.43 10.08 0.13
CA LEU A 231 16.88 9.49 1.40
C LEU A 231 16.71 7.96 1.42
N ARG A 232 15.63 7.41 0.88
CA ARG A 232 15.45 5.95 0.78
C ARG A 232 16.29 5.27 -0.31
N ASN A 233 16.97 6.05 -1.16
CA ASN A 233 17.59 5.58 -2.39
C ASN A 233 19.13 5.58 -2.36
N LYS A 234 19.77 5.90 -1.21
CA LYS A 234 21.23 6.12 -1.11
C LYS A 234 22.13 4.89 -1.38
N ASN A 235 21.58 3.67 -1.51
CA ASN A 235 22.35 2.43 -1.70
C ASN A 235 21.99 1.65 -2.99
N SER A 236 21.81 2.32 -4.12
CA SER A 236 21.50 1.65 -5.40
C SER A 236 22.76 1.32 -6.21
N HIS A 237 22.90 0.05 -6.61
CA HIS A 237 23.94 -0.41 -7.52
C HIS A 237 23.30 -1.15 -8.70
N PHE A 238 23.96 -1.10 -9.87
CA PHE A 238 23.52 -1.88 -11.02
C PHE A 238 23.68 -3.37 -10.75
N THR A 239 22.61 -4.15 -10.92
CA THR A 239 22.68 -5.61 -10.76
C THR A 239 21.60 -6.31 -11.58
N ALA A 240 22.00 -7.21 -12.48
CA ALA A 240 21.06 -8.00 -13.30
C ALA A 240 20.14 -8.92 -12.47
N LEU A 241 20.58 -9.33 -11.26
CA LEU A 241 19.77 -10.12 -10.32
C LEU A 241 18.47 -9.40 -9.93
N HIS A 242 18.46 -8.07 -9.84
CA HIS A 242 17.25 -7.30 -9.55
C HIS A 242 16.21 -7.45 -10.66
N LEU A 243 16.63 -7.45 -11.93
CA LEU A 243 15.73 -7.69 -13.06
C LEU A 243 15.18 -9.12 -13.05
N VAL A 244 16.02 -10.13 -12.80
CA VAL A 244 15.57 -11.53 -12.70
C VAL A 244 14.54 -11.68 -11.57
N THR A 245 14.82 -11.07 -10.41
CA THR A 245 13.90 -11.05 -9.27
C THR A 245 12.58 -10.37 -9.63
N TYR A 246 12.64 -9.23 -10.33
CA TYR A 246 11.46 -8.52 -10.80
C TYR A 246 10.62 -9.37 -11.77
N ILE A 247 11.24 -10.05 -12.73
CA ILE A 247 10.54 -10.94 -13.66
C ILE A 247 9.88 -12.11 -12.90
N ALA A 248 10.60 -12.74 -11.97
CA ALA A 248 10.05 -13.81 -11.13
C ALA A 248 8.85 -13.32 -10.32
N PHE A 249 8.93 -12.11 -9.77
CA PHE A 249 7.83 -11.44 -9.08
C PHE A 249 6.63 -11.19 -9.98
N LEU A 250 6.82 -10.76 -11.23
CA LEU A 250 5.71 -10.62 -12.18
C LEU A 250 5.01 -11.96 -12.45
N PHE A 251 5.77 -13.04 -12.66
CA PHE A 251 5.21 -14.38 -12.89
C PHE A 251 4.41 -14.90 -11.69
N TYR A 252 4.93 -14.70 -10.48
CA TYR A 252 4.25 -15.05 -9.24
C TYR A 252 2.98 -14.20 -9.05
N MET A 253 3.12 -12.89 -9.14
CA MET A 253 2.09 -11.91 -8.80
C MET A 253 0.89 -11.92 -9.78
N PHE A 254 1.17 -11.87 -11.08
CA PHE A 254 0.12 -11.82 -12.10
C PHE A 254 -0.46 -13.19 -12.44
N SER A 255 0.03 -14.25 -11.79
CA SER A 255 -0.23 -15.64 -12.12
C SER A 255 0.35 -16.04 -13.48
N PRO A 256 1.04 -17.20 -13.58
CA PRO A 256 1.80 -17.55 -14.78
C PRO A 256 0.98 -17.54 -16.08
N PHE A 257 -0.28 -17.97 -16.04
CA PHE A 257 -1.13 -18.08 -17.22
C PHE A 257 -1.63 -16.73 -17.75
N VAL A 258 -1.75 -15.68 -16.93
CA VAL A 258 -2.07 -14.32 -17.43
C VAL A 258 -0.88 -13.78 -18.21
N ILE A 259 0.33 -13.93 -17.66
CA ILE A 259 1.56 -13.52 -18.36
C ILE A 259 1.73 -14.32 -19.66
N ILE A 260 1.58 -15.65 -19.61
CA ILE A 260 1.64 -16.50 -20.81
C ILE A 260 0.59 -16.09 -21.84
N ALA A 261 -0.62 -15.71 -21.43
CA ALA A 261 -1.68 -15.27 -22.33
C ALA A 261 -1.29 -14.00 -23.10
N ILE A 262 -0.76 -13.00 -22.39
CA ILE A 262 -0.30 -11.74 -22.97
C ILE A 262 0.89 -11.97 -23.89
N VAL A 263 1.89 -12.74 -23.46
CA VAL A 263 3.09 -13.04 -24.26
C VAL A 263 2.73 -13.83 -25.53
N LYS A 264 1.92 -14.91 -25.42
CA LYS A 264 1.50 -15.69 -26.60
C LYS A 264 0.67 -14.90 -27.60
N ARG A 265 0.01 -13.82 -27.16
CA ARG A 265 -0.85 -12.98 -27.98
C ARG A 265 -0.34 -11.55 -28.08
N TYR A 266 0.98 -11.37 -28.03
CA TYR A 266 1.61 -10.05 -28.12
C TYR A 266 1.21 -9.30 -29.39
N ARG A 267 1.07 -10.00 -30.54
CA ARG A 267 0.60 -9.41 -31.80
C ARG A 267 -0.80 -8.81 -31.68
N THR A 268 -1.71 -9.49 -31.00
CA THR A 268 -3.05 -8.95 -30.70
C THR A 268 -2.95 -7.70 -29.84
N CYS A 269 -2.08 -7.69 -28.83
CA CYS A 269 -1.85 -6.50 -27.99
C CYS A 269 -1.35 -5.31 -28.83
N LEU A 270 -0.45 -5.55 -29.80
CA LEU A 270 0.01 -4.52 -30.74
C LEU A 270 -1.14 -4.01 -31.64
N THR A 271 -2.02 -4.90 -32.12
CA THR A 271 -3.21 -4.47 -32.86
C THR A 271 -4.16 -3.64 -31.99
N LEU A 272 -4.32 -3.99 -30.71
CA LEU A 272 -5.17 -3.27 -29.77
C LEU A 272 -4.68 -1.84 -29.47
N LEU A 273 -3.37 -1.56 -29.61
CA LEU A 273 -2.83 -0.20 -29.52
C LEU A 273 -3.42 0.75 -30.58
N HIS A 274 -4.00 0.22 -31.66
CA HIS A 274 -4.62 1.05 -32.70
C HIS A 274 -6.11 1.32 -32.44
N LYS A 275 -6.71 0.74 -31.39
CA LYS A 275 -8.16 0.85 -31.08
C LYS A 275 -8.39 1.62 -29.77
N LYS A 276 -9.13 2.73 -29.80
CA LYS A 276 -9.05 3.77 -28.74
C LYS A 276 -9.46 3.40 -27.31
N PRO A 277 -10.42 2.52 -26.96
CA PRO A 277 -10.51 2.16 -25.56
C PRO A 277 -9.38 1.19 -25.19
N TYR A 278 -9.00 0.28 -26.09
CA TYR A 278 -7.99 -0.73 -25.83
C TYR A 278 -6.56 -0.18 -25.77
N ARG A 279 -6.24 0.87 -26.55
CA ARG A 279 -4.95 1.55 -26.50
C ARG A 279 -4.66 2.08 -25.10
N LEU A 280 -5.64 2.73 -24.47
CA LEU A 280 -5.52 3.23 -23.10
C LEU A 280 -5.25 2.07 -22.13
N LEU A 281 -6.01 0.98 -22.23
CA LEU A 281 -5.83 -0.20 -21.38
C LEU A 281 -4.46 -0.87 -21.58
N THR A 282 -4.01 -1.02 -22.82
CA THR A 282 -2.69 -1.59 -23.13
C THR A 282 -1.58 -0.73 -22.54
N LEU A 283 -1.63 0.60 -22.71
CA LEU A 283 -0.63 1.50 -22.12
C LEU A 283 -0.69 1.47 -20.59
N SER A 284 -1.88 1.48 -20.00
CA SER A 284 -2.07 1.49 -18.54
C SER A 284 -1.61 0.18 -17.88
N ALA A 285 -1.70 -0.94 -18.61
CA ALA A 285 -1.23 -2.24 -18.15
C ALA A 285 0.28 -2.42 -18.36
N LEU A 286 0.80 -2.09 -19.54
CA LEU A 286 2.17 -2.48 -19.92
C LEU A 286 3.22 -1.40 -19.64
N LEU A 287 2.87 -0.12 -19.71
CA LEU A 287 3.84 0.96 -19.50
C LEU A 287 4.38 1.00 -18.06
N PRO A 288 3.57 0.88 -17.00
CA PRO A 288 4.11 0.80 -15.64
C PRO A 288 5.02 -0.42 -15.46
N LEU A 289 4.66 -1.57 -16.03
CA LEU A 289 5.49 -2.78 -15.97
C LEU A 289 6.84 -2.59 -16.68
N LEU A 290 6.85 -1.91 -17.83
CA LEU A 290 8.08 -1.59 -18.55
C LEU A 290 8.91 -0.57 -17.80
N PHE A 291 8.29 0.48 -17.25
CA PHE A 291 8.96 1.50 -16.46
C PHE A 291 9.72 0.87 -15.28
N TYR A 292 9.05 0.00 -14.53
CA TYR A 292 9.69 -0.69 -13.41
C TYR A 292 10.69 -1.76 -13.85
N ALA A 293 10.54 -2.37 -15.04
CA ALA A 293 11.56 -3.24 -15.61
C ALA A 293 12.86 -2.49 -15.88
N VAL A 294 12.77 -1.27 -16.44
CA VAL A 294 13.94 -0.41 -16.67
C VAL A 294 14.55 0.02 -15.33
N LEU A 295 13.72 0.40 -14.36
CA LEU A 295 14.21 0.77 -13.03
C LEU A 295 14.82 -0.41 -12.26
N ALA A 296 14.40 -1.64 -12.55
CA ALA A 296 14.90 -2.85 -11.91
C ALA A 296 16.38 -3.09 -12.15
N PHE A 297 16.99 -2.51 -13.20
CA PHE A 297 18.44 -2.59 -13.40
C PHE A 297 19.23 -1.90 -12.28
N VAL A 298 18.64 -0.89 -11.65
CA VAL A 298 19.31 -0.03 -10.66
C VAL A 298 18.77 -0.29 -9.25
N LYS A 299 17.52 -0.72 -9.12
CA LYS A 299 16.84 -0.87 -7.82
C LYS A 299 16.09 -2.19 -7.71
N LYS A 300 16.09 -2.75 -6.50
CA LYS A 300 15.19 -3.84 -6.15
C LYS A 300 13.75 -3.33 -6.12
N ILE A 301 12.95 -3.79 -7.08
CA ILE A 301 11.52 -3.43 -7.17
C ILE A 301 10.70 -4.32 -6.27
N GLY A 302 9.91 -3.72 -5.37
CA GLY A 302 8.97 -4.45 -4.52
C GLY A 302 7.73 -4.90 -5.31
N LEU A 303 7.14 -6.04 -4.93
CA LEU A 303 5.92 -6.59 -5.55
C LEU A 303 4.80 -5.56 -5.67
N HIS A 304 4.60 -4.75 -4.63
CA HIS A 304 3.51 -3.77 -4.59
C HIS A 304 3.67 -2.60 -5.59
N TRP A 305 4.87 -2.39 -6.15
CA TRP A 305 5.13 -1.23 -7.02
C TRP A 305 4.31 -1.24 -8.31
N VAL A 306 3.95 -2.43 -8.76
CA VAL A 306 3.20 -2.68 -9.99
C VAL A 306 1.70 -2.89 -9.74
N PHE A 307 1.22 -2.76 -8.50
CA PHE A 307 -0.19 -3.00 -8.17
C PHE A 307 -1.15 -2.07 -8.92
N CYS A 308 -0.77 -0.82 -9.22
CA CYS A 308 -1.61 0.09 -9.98
C CYS A 308 -1.87 -0.39 -11.41
N ALA A 309 -0.95 -1.16 -12.02
CA ALA A 309 -1.14 -1.78 -13.33
C ALA A 309 -2.02 -3.04 -13.28
N TYR A 310 -2.22 -3.60 -12.08
CA TYR A 310 -2.81 -4.91 -11.89
C TYR A 310 -4.21 -5.03 -12.50
N PRO A 311 -5.18 -4.15 -12.18
CA PRO A 311 -6.52 -4.23 -12.76
C PRO A 311 -6.54 -4.13 -14.29
N PHE A 312 -5.68 -3.28 -14.87
CA PHE A 312 -5.66 -3.02 -16.31
C PHE A 312 -5.16 -4.21 -17.12
N LEU A 313 -4.25 -5.02 -16.55
CA LEU A 313 -3.82 -6.25 -17.21
C LEU A 313 -4.99 -7.23 -17.38
N PHE A 314 -5.87 -7.34 -16.39
CA PHE A 314 -7.08 -8.17 -16.51
C PHE A 314 -8.08 -7.56 -17.50
N MET A 315 -8.31 -6.24 -17.47
CA MET A 315 -9.17 -5.59 -18.47
C MET A 315 -8.65 -5.79 -19.90
N LEU A 316 -7.34 -5.77 -20.12
CA LEU A 316 -6.72 -6.02 -21.41
C LEU A 316 -7.01 -7.43 -21.93
N LEU A 317 -7.15 -8.43 -21.04
CA LEU A 317 -7.54 -9.79 -21.42
C LEU A 317 -8.91 -9.84 -22.11
N PHE A 318 -9.79 -8.86 -21.90
CA PHE A 318 -11.05 -8.77 -22.65
C PHE A 318 -10.80 -8.59 -24.15
N GLY A 319 -9.81 -7.80 -24.57
CA GLY A 319 -9.46 -7.64 -25.98
C GLY A 319 -8.65 -8.81 -26.55
N VAL A 320 -7.98 -9.58 -25.69
CA VAL A 320 -6.99 -10.59 -26.07
C VAL A 320 -7.56 -12.01 -26.07
N LEU A 321 -8.47 -12.34 -25.15
CA LEU A 321 -8.97 -13.71 -24.93
C LEU A 321 -10.29 -14.00 -25.65
N HIS A 322 -10.56 -15.28 -25.93
CA HIS A 322 -11.90 -15.75 -26.29
C HIS A 322 -12.58 -16.34 -25.04
N THR A 323 -13.91 -16.36 -25.01
CA THR A 323 -14.71 -16.84 -23.87
C THR A 323 -14.35 -18.27 -23.45
N SER A 324 -14.10 -19.17 -24.41
CA SER A 324 -13.64 -20.54 -24.15
C SER A 324 -12.27 -20.60 -23.45
N THR A 325 -11.36 -19.68 -23.79
CA THR A 325 -10.04 -19.58 -23.14
C THR A 325 -10.17 -19.03 -21.72
N ILE A 326 -11.08 -18.07 -21.50
CA ILE A 326 -11.34 -17.51 -20.17
C ILE A 326 -11.82 -18.57 -19.19
N ARG A 327 -12.79 -19.43 -19.59
CA ARG A 327 -13.23 -20.55 -18.75
C ARG A 327 -12.08 -21.49 -18.38
N ARG A 328 -11.15 -21.73 -19.31
CA ARG A 328 -9.95 -22.54 -19.04
C ARG A 328 -9.04 -21.86 -18.03
N TYR A 329 -8.73 -20.58 -18.21
CA TYR A 329 -7.87 -19.83 -17.29
C TYR A 329 -8.50 -19.60 -15.92
N ALA A 330 -9.82 -19.49 -15.82
CA ALA A 330 -10.50 -19.40 -14.53
C ALA A 330 -10.26 -20.66 -13.69
N ARG A 331 -10.26 -21.85 -14.30
CA ARG A 331 -9.89 -23.11 -13.63
C ARG A 331 -8.43 -23.14 -13.20
N TRP A 332 -7.51 -22.71 -14.06
CA TRP A 332 -6.08 -22.63 -13.71
C TRP A 332 -5.82 -21.63 -12.58
N MET A 333 -6.49 -20.48 -12.61
CA MET A 333 -6.45 -19.48 -11.55
C MET A 333 -7.00 -20.05 -10.25
N PHE A 334 -8.12 -20.76 -10.29
CA PHE A 334 -8.66 -21.43 -9.10
C PHE A 334 -7.65 -22.39 -8.46
N TYR A 335 -7.00 -23.27 -9.26
CA TYR A 335 -5.97 -24.18 -8.73
C TYR A 335 -4.73 -23.43 -8.21
N TYR A 336 -4.29 -22.40 -8.92
CA TYR A 336 -3.14 -21.59 -8.50
C TYR A 336 -3.41 -20.86 -7.19
N THR A 337 -4.57 -20.20 -7.08
CA THR A 337 -5.02 -19.51 -5.88
C THR A 337 -5.25 -20.48 -4.73
N GLY A 338 -5.82 -21.66 -4.98
CA GLY A 338 -5.95 -22.72 -3.98
C GLY A 338 -4.60 -23.21 -3.47
N PHE A 339 -3.61 -23.37 -4.35
CA PHE A 339 -2.25 -23.71 -3.96
C PHE A 339 -1.59 -22.61 -3.10
N GLN A 340 -1.76 -21.33 -3.46
CA GLN A 340 -1.28 -20.22 -2.62
C GLN A 340 -1.96 -20.20 -1.25
N LEU A 341 -3.26 -20.50 -1.17
CA LEU A 341 -3.98 -20.63 0.09
C LEU A 341 -3.40 -21.74 0.96
N ILE A 342 -3.13 -22.91 0.38
CA ILE A 342 -2.52 -24.04 1.11
C ILE A 342 -1.15 -23.64 1.67
N ILE A 343 -0.31 -22.94 0.88
CA ILE A 343 0.98 -22.43 1.37
C ILE A 343 0.77 -21.45 2.52
N ALA A 344 -0.15 -20.50 2.38
CA ALA A 344 -0.43 -19.50 3.41
C ALA A 344 -0.91 -20.15 4.72
N LEU A 345 -1.83 -21.11 4.63
CA LEU A 345 -2.31 -21.88 5.78
C LEU A 345 -1.19 -22.72 6.40
N ALA A 346 -0.36 -23.36 5.60
CA ALA A 346 0.78 -24.13 6.08
C ALA A 346 1.74 -23.24 6.88
N VAL A 347 2.08 -22.04 6.38
CA VAL A 347 2.92 -21.06 7.07
C VAL A 347 2.27 -20.58 8.37
N PHE A 348 0.96 -20.31 8.35
CA PHE A 348 0.21 -19.84 9.52
C PHE A 348 0.15 -20.89 10.64
N HIS A 349 0.11 -22.18 10.30
CA HIS A 349 0.10 -23.29 11.27
C HIS A 349 1.51 -23.74 11.72
N VAL A 350 2.59 -23.14 11.20
CA VAL A 350 3.94 -23.42 11.72
C VAL A 350 4.03 -22.92 13.16
N PRO A 351 4.37 -23.80 14.14
CA PRO A 351 4.42 -23.41 15.55
C PRO A 351 5.48 -22.33 15.77
N LEU A 352 5.21 -21.42 16.71
CA LEU A 352 6.09 -20.30 17.04
C LEU A 352 7.53 -20.77 17.41
N SER A 353 7.66 -21.97 17.98
CA SER A 353 8.95 -22.61 18.31
C SER A 353 9.84 -22.87 17.10
N PHE A 354 9.28 -23.18 15.92
CA PHE A 354 10.05 -23.35 14.70
C PHE A 354 10.76 -22.05 14.30
N TRP A 355 10.09 -20.91 14.54
CA TRP A 355 10.61 -19.61 14.20
C TRP A 355 11.70 -19.14 15.17
N GLN A 356 11.76 -19.61 16.41
CA GLN A 356 12.68 -19.12 17.47
C GLN A 356 14.15 -19.03 17.06
N THR A 357 14.61 -19.95 16.20
CA THR A 357 16.00 -20.00 15.72
C THR A 357 16.26 -19.10 14.51
N LYS A 358 15.22 -18.48 13.95
CA LYS A 358 15.28 -17.71 12.71
C LYS A 358 15.44 -16.21 13.01
N PRO A 359 16.17 -15.46 12.17
CA PRO A 359 16.42 -14.03 12.39
C PRO A 359 15.14 -13.17 12.39
N TYR A 360 14.05 -13.65 11.81
CA TYR A 360 12.76 -12.93 11.75
C TYR A 360 11.88 -13.16 12.98
N PHE A 361 12.27 -14.05 13.90
CA PHE A 361 11.49 -14.38 15.09
C PHE A 361 11.07 -13.17 15.93
N PRO A 362 11.96 -12.19 16.24
CA PRO A 362 11.56 -11.08 17.10
C PRO A 362 10.40 -10.28 16.52
N LYS A 363 10.41 -10.07 15.19
CA LYS A 363 9.35 -9.36 14.47
C LYS A 363 8.04 -10.15 14.45
N ILE A 364 8.10 -11.47 14.19
CA ILE A 364 6.92 -12.35 14.18
C ILE A 364 6.30 -12.44 15.58
N ASN A 365 7.13 -12.69 16.60
CA ASN A 365 6.66 -12.81 17.98
C ASN A 365 6.05 -11.49 18.47
N TRP A 366 6.65 -10.34 18.13
CA TRP A 366 6.05 -9.03 18.41
C TRP A 366 4.69 -8.88 17.73
N PHE A 367 4.62 -9.08 16.41
CA PHE A 367 3.38 -8.93 15.64
C PHE A 367 2.23 -9.78 16.21
N LEU A 368 2.52 -10.99 16.68
CA LEU A 368 1.52 -11.90 17.23
C LEU A 368 1.19 -11.66 18.71
N ASN A 369 2.15 -11.17 19.51
CA ASN A 369 2.04 -11.19 20.98
C ASN A 369 2.30 -9.84 21.67
N TYR A 370 2.36 -8.71 20.94
CA TYR A 370 2.61 -7.40 21.54
C TYR A 370 1.60 -7.01 22.63
N GLU A 371 0.36 -7.52 22.57
CA GLU A 371 -0.68 -7.31 23.58
C GLU A 371 -0.28 -7.83 24.97
N GLN A 372 0.58 -8.85 25.05
CA GLN A 372 1.05 -9.40 26.33
C GLN A 372 1.95 -8.41 27.10
N ILE A 373 2.45 -7.36 26.46
CA ILE A 373 3.27 -6.33 27.12
C ILE A 373 2.40 -5.28 27.82
N GLU A 374 1.13 -5.15 27.45
CA GLU A 374 0.22 -4.15 28.03
C GLU A 374 0.17 -4.16 29.56
N PRO A 375 -0.05 -5.30 30.25
CA PRO A 375 -0.07 -5.33 31.71
C PRO A 375 1.25 -4.90 32.34
N VAL A 376 2.37 -5.13 31.66
CA VAL A 376 3.71 -4.75 32.14
C VAL A 376 3.92 -3.24 32.06
N LEU A 377 3.28 -2.56 31.10
CA LEU A 377 3.38 -1.13 30.90
C LEU A 377 2.42 -0.33 31.78
N GLN A 378 1.26 -0.89 32.15
CA GLN A 378 0.22 -0.14 32.85
C GLN A 378 0.67 0.61 34.11
N PRO A 379 1.49 0.03 35.01
CA PRO A 379 1.96 0.76 36.20
C PRO A 379 2.69 2.07 35.88
N TYR A 380 3.37 2.13 34.72
CA TYR A 380 4.08 3.32 34.26
C TYR A 380 3.12 4.28 33.54
N LEU A 381 2.21 3.76 32.74
CA LEU A 381 1.21 4.56 32.04
C LEU A 381 0.29 5.28 33.03
N ASP A 382 -0.14 4.61 34.11
CA ASP A 382 -0.96 5.20 35.18
C ASP A 382 -0.23 6.36 35.88
N GLN A 383 1.09 6.26 36.01
CA GLN A 383 1.97 7.32 36.51
C GLN A 383 2.37 8.35 35.44
N GLN A 384 1.69 8.35 34.29
CA GLN A 384 1.91 9.29 33.19
C GLN A 384 3.33 9.27 32.60
N PHE A 385 4.02 8.12 32.64
CA PHE A 385 5.28 7.96 31.92
C PHE A 385 5.05 8.08 30.41
N ILE A 386 5.97 8.73 29.70
CA ILE A 386 5.98 8.74 28.24
C ILE A 386 6.46 7.38 27.75
N LEU A 387 5.68 6.75 26.88
CA LEU A 387 6.00 5.46 26.29
C LEU A 387 6.83 5.66 25.02
N LEU A 388 7.97 4.97 24.92
CA LEU A 388 8.83 5.04 23.74
C LEU A 388 9.29 3.66 23.26
N THR A 389 9.60 3.55 21.98
CA THR A 389 10.21 2.36 21.36
C THR A 389 11.30 2.79 20.39
N PRO A 390 12.29 1.93 20.07
CA PRO A 390 13.31 2.24 19.06
C PRO A 390 12.80 2.13 17.61
N SER A 391 11.52 1.84 17.40
CA SER A 391 10.94 1.54 16.08
C SER A 391 9.53 2.09 15.95
N TYR A 392 9.27 2.85 14.89
CA TYR A 392 7.96 3.44 14.59
C TYR A 392 6.85 2.40 14.56
N ALA A 393 7.09 1.25 13.91
CA ALA A 393 6.10 0.18 13.80
C ALA A 393 5.69 -0.36 15.18
N GLN A 394 6.64 -0.41 16.13
CA GLN A 394 6.35 -0.80 17.51
C GLN A 394 5.60 0.31 18.26
N SER A 395 5.97 1.58 18.05
CA SER A 395 5.28 2.73 18.66
C SER A 395 3.81 2.76 18.27
N TYR A 396 3.51 2.62 16.97
CA TYR A 396 2.13 2.67 16.48
C TYR A 396 1.31 1.46 16.91
N LEU A 397 1.88 0.24 16.94
CA LEU A 397 1.18 -0.94 17.47
C LEU A 397 0.81 -0.77 18.94
N LEU A 398 1.70 -0.21 19.76
CA LEU A 398 1.39 0.10 21.15
C LEU A 398 0.33 1.21 21.26
N THR A 399 0.46 2.27 20.44
CA THR A 399 -0.49 3.40 20.43
C THR A 399 -1.90 2.94 20.09
N TYR A 400 -2.04 2.05 19.09
CA TYR A 400 -3.31 1.51 18.63
C TYR A 400 -4.13 0.82 19.73
N LYS A 401 -3.47 0.21 20.73
CA LYS A 401 -4.14 -0.47 21.84
C LYS A 401 -4.22 0.34 23.12
N GLN A 402 -3.15 1.06 23.46
CA GLN A 402 -3.03 1.74 24.75
C GLN A 402 -3.82 3.05 24.84
N ASN A 403 -4.36 3.55 23.72
CA ASN A 403 -4.94 4.91 23.60
C ASN A 403 -4.01 6.02 24.12
N LYS A 404 -2.69 5.73 24.22
CA LYS A 404 -1.62 6.65 24.60
C LYS A 404 -0.59 6.66 23.50
N THR A 405 -0.25 7.85 23.03
CA THR A 405 0.74 8.06 21.97
C THR A 405 2.11 7.57 22.44
N ALA A 406 2.65 6.56 21.76
CA ALA A 406 4.03 6.16 21.92
C ALA A 406 4.92 6.93 20.95
N ALA A 407 6.08 7.38 21.42
CA ALA A 407 7.05 8.12 20.61
C ALA A 407 8.24 7.23 20.18
N VAL A 408 8.96 7.67 19.14
CA VAL A 408 10.17 6.96 18.67
C VAL A 408 11.40 7.45 19.41
N TRP A 409 12.14 6.55 20.05
CA TRP A 409 13.38 6.85 20.74
C TRP A 409 14.59 6.92 19.78
N GLY A 410 15.43 7.93 19.99
CA GLY A 410 16.71 8.09 19.30
C GLY A 410 16.57 8.70 17.90
N VAL A 411 17.65 8.61 17.12
CA VAL A 411 17.69 9.12 15.74
C VAL A 411 16.76 8.32 14.81
N GLY A 412 16.41 7.09 15.21
CA GLY A 412 15.56 6.19 14.43
C GLY A 412 16.19 5.79 13.10
N THR A 413 15.35 5.45 12.13
CA THR A 413 15.77 5.13 10.77
C THR A 413 15.25 6.17 9.79
N VAL A 414 15.70 6.12 8.53
CA VAL A 414 15.12 6.95 7.47
C VAL A 414 13.62 6.70 7.27
N HIS A 415 13.11 5.53 7.65
CA HIS A 415 11.70 5.16 7.59
C HIS A 415 10.96 5.48 8.89
N GLY A 416 9.68 5.88 8.78
CA GLY A 416 8.80 6.05 9.94
C GLY A 416 9.16 7.22 10.86
N ARG A 417 9.61 8.34 10.29
CA ARG A 417 9.92 9.58 11.03
C ARG A 417 8.69 10.48 11.25
N GLN A 418 7.47 9.95 11.07
CA GLN A 418 6.25 10.72 11.34
C GLN A 418 6.17 11.20 12.81
N ASP A 419 6.88 10.52 13.72
CA ASP A 419 7.07 10.95 15.10
C ASP A 419 7.57 12.40 15.23
N ASP A 420 8.42 12.85 14.30
CA ASP A 420 8.97 14.20 14.29
C ASP A 420 7.91 15.28 14.09
N LEU A 421 6.85 14.94 13.37
CA LEU A 421 5.72 15.82 13.15
C LEU A 421 4.76 15.72 14.33
N SER A 422 4.53 14.51 14.83
CA SER A 422 3.47 14.18 15.78
C SER A 422 3.82 14.48 17.24
N ASN A 423 5.10 14.40 17.61
CA ASN A 423 5.57 14.57 18.98
C ASN A 423 6.52 15.78 19.12
N ASP A 424 6.46 16.46 20.25
CA ASP A 424 7.37 17.56 20.61
C ASP A 424 8.14 17.20 21.88
N PHE A 425 9.40 16.80 21.71
CA PHE A 425 10.28 16.41 22.82
C PHE A 425 10.54 17.54 23.81
N LYS A 426 10.31 18.81 23.44
CA LYS A 426 10.38 19.95 24.38
C LYS A 426 9.36 19.76 25.51
N GLN A 427 8.18 19.24 25.19
CA GLN A 427 7.10 18.99 26.15
C GLN A 427 7.36 17.78 27.06
N PHE A 428 8.41 17.00 26.76
CA PHE A 428 8.81 15.85 27.55
C PHE A 428 9.92 16.17 28.57
N ASN A 429 10.45 17.39 28.56
CA ASN A 429 11.50 17.78 29.51
C ASN A 429 11.08 17.50 30.96
N GLN A 430 11.98 16.90 31.74
CA GLN A 430 11.75 16.48 33.14
C GLN A 430 10.69 15.41 33.36
N LYS A 431 10.00 14.91 32.31
CA LYS A 431 9.07 13.80 32.45
C LYS A 431 9.81 12.48 32.60
N ASN A 432 9.12 11.50 33.17
CA ASN A 432 9.59 10.12 33.24
C ASN A 432 9.21 9.38 31.94
N MET A 433 10.03 8.40 31.58
CA MET A 433 9.92 7.68 30.33
C MET A 433 10.07 6.17 30.53
N VAL A 434 9.33 5.38 29.77
CA VAL A 434 9.49 3.94 29.68
C VAL A 434 9.81 3.58 28.23
N ILE A 435 11.00 3.02 27.99
CA ILE A 435 11.45 2.60 26.67
C ILE A 435 11.37 1.08 26.57
N VAL A 436 10.63 0.59 25.58
CA VAL A 436 10.50 -0.85 25.29
C VAL A 436 11.51 -1.25 24.21
N ASP A 437 12.62 -1.88 24.61
CA ASP A 437 13.69 -2.31 23.70
C ASP A 437 13.65 -3.82 23.46
N LEU A 438 12.88 -4.21 22.44
CA LEU A 438 12.59 -5.61 22.09
C LEU A 438 13.77 -6.31 21.42
N ASP A 439 14.43 -5.61 20.50
CA ASP A 439 15.55 -6.16 19.74
C ASP A 439 16.86 -6.12 20.54
N ARG A 440 16.82 -5.64 21.79
CA ARG A 440 17.98 -5.38 22.65
C ARG A 440 19.07 -4.58 21.92
N LYS A 441 18.65 -3.60 21.10
CA LYS A 441 19.56 -2.79 20.29
C LYS A 441 20.15 -1.62 21.07
N LEU A 442 19.50 -1.17 22.13
CA LEU A 442 19.94 -0.01 22.89
C LEU A 442 20.97 -0.45 23.94
N SER A 443 22.19 0.08 23.93
CA SER A 443 23.07 -0.11 25.09
C SER A 443 22.57 0.74 26.26
N SER A 444 22.66 0.25 27.49
CA SER A 444 22.29 1.06 28.67
C SER A 444 23.09 2.37 28.74
N LEU A 445 24.34 2.32 28.30
CA LEU A 445 25.24 3.46 28.16
C LEU A 445 24.75 4.51 27.13
N SER A 446 24.03 4.11 26.09
CA SER A 446 23.53 5.08 25.10
C SER A 446 22.32 5.85 25.60
N VAL A 447 21.63 5.37 26.63
CA VAL A 447 20.42 6.00 27.20
C VAL A 447 20.73 6.82 28.44
N ALA A 448 21.72 6.39 29.24
CA ALA A 448 22.10 7.03 30.50
C ALA A 448 22.28 8.56 30.45
N PRO A 449 22.90 9.18 29.41
CA PRO A 449 23.13 10.63 29.38
C PRO A 449 21.85 11.48 29.33
N TYR A 450 20.70 10.88 29.02
CA TYR A 450 19.44 11.60 28.78
C TYR A 450 18.50 11.61 29.99
N PHE A 451 18.89 11.02 31.12
CA PHE A 451 18.06 10.94 32.32
C PHE A 451 18.86 11.27 33.58
N VAL A 452 18.19 11.82 34.59
CA VAL A 452 18.80 12.04 35.92
C VAL A 452 19.17 10.70 36.56
N ARG A 453 18.29 9.71 36.42
CA ARG A 453 18.55 8.31 36.79
C ARG A 453 17.77 7.39 35.86
N TYR A 454 18.24 6.16 35.70
CA TYR A 454 17.52 5.15 34.95
C TYR A 454 17.64 3.77 35.60
N THR A 455 16.71 2.88 35.26
CA THR A 455 16.71 1.48 35.67
C THR A 455 16.44 0.62 34.45
N VAL A 456 17.14 -0.51 34.34
CA VAL A 456 16.90 -1.49 33.27
C VAL A 456 16.29 -2.73 33.89
N LEU A 457 15.14 -3.13 33.36
CA LEU A 457 14.43 -4.33 33.77
C LEU A 457 14.45 -5.33 32.62
N GLU A 458 15.03 -6.49 32.85
CA GLU A 458 14.95 -7.61 31.91
C GLU A 458 13.58 -8.28 32.04
N ARG A 459 12.99 -8.61 30.90
CA ARG A 459 11.68 -9.25 30.76
C ARG A 459 11.77 -10.31 29.68
N ASN A 460 10.75 -11.17 29.60
CA ASN A 460 10.69 -12.22 28.61
C ASN A 460 9.31 -12.23 27.94
N LEU A 461 9.29 -12.33 26.61
CA LEU A 461 8.09 -12.50 25.81
C LEU A 461 8.22 -13.79 24.99
N ASN A 462 7.58 -14.87 25.43
CA ASN A 462 7.58 -16.17 24.75
C ASN A 462 8.98 -16.71 24.39
N GLY A 463 9.91 -16.64 25.33
CA GLY A 463 11.30 -17.06 25.17
C GLY A 463 12.23 -15.98 24.62
N MET A 464 11.72 -14.79 24.25
CA MET A 464 12.53 -13.67 23.81
C MET A 464 12.83 -12.72 24.98
N PRO A 465 14.08 -12.58 25.43
CA PRO A 465 14.42 -11.55 26.40
C PRO A 465 14.28 -10.16 25.76
N TYR A 466 13.63 -9.24 26.45
CA TYR A 466 13.56 -7.82 26.08
C TYR A 466 13.82 -6.93 27.30
N ARG A 467 14.14 -5.67 27.06
CA ARG A 467 14.43 -4.71 28.14
C ARG A 467 13.38 -3.63 28.22
N LEU A 468 13.00 -3.29 29.45
CA LEU A 468 12.33 -2.03 29.77
C LEU A 468 13.35 -1.10 30.40
N ILE A 469 13.55 0.07 29.80
CA ILE A 469 14.42 1.11 30.35
C ILE A 469 13.52 2.19 30.94
N ILE A 470 13.56 2.31 32.26
CA ILE A 470 12.77 3.27 33.04
C ILE A 470 13.65 4.48 33.32
N GLY A 471 13.43 5.57 32.61
CA GLY A 471 14.16 6.82 32.76
C GLY A 471 13.39 7.83 33.60
N TYR A 472 14.08 8.52 34.52
CA TYR A 472 13.49 9.56 35.35
C TYR A 472 14.15 10.91 35.07
N GLY A 473 13.33 11.96 34.94
CA GLY A 473 13.80 13.32 34.69
C GLY A 473 14.52 13.43 33.33
N PHE A 474 13.78 13.33 32.24
CA PHE A 474 14.35 13.44 30.89
C PHE A 474 15.07 14.78 30.66
N ASN A 475 16.32 14.72 30.21
CA ASN A 475 17.15 15.86 29.87
C ASN A 475 16.96 16.26 28.40
N TYR A 476 15.94 17.10 28.15
CA TYR A 476 15.66 17.61 26.81
C TYR A 476 16.84 18.40 26.22
N ALA A 477 17.55 19.19 27.02
CA ALA A 477 18.66 20.01 26.51
C ALA A 477 19.76 19.16 25.88
N HIS A 478 20.15 18.08 26.55
CA HIS A 478 21.13 17.13 26.02
C HIS A 478 20.59 16.37 24.80
N TYR A 479 19.37 15.84 24.87
CA TYR A 479 18.75 15.12 23.76
C TYR A 479 18.56 15.98 22.51
N ARG A 480 18.24 17.26 22.70
CA ARG A 480 18.16 18.26 21.63
C ARG A 480 19.51 18.47 20.96
N ALA A 481 20.58 18.63 21.75
CA ALA A 481 21.91 18.92 21.24
C ALA A 481 22.53 17.73 20.46
N THR A 482 22.17 16.49 20.82
CA THR A 482 22.72 15.28 20.20
C THR A 482 21.76 14.66 19.19
N VAL A 483 20.59 14.18 19.64
CA VAL A 483 19.68 13.36 18.84
C VAL A 483 18.87 14.22 17.87
N LEU A 484 18.14 15.24 18.37
CA LEU A 484 17.29 16.05 17.52
C LEU A 484 18.10 16.88 16.51
N LYS A 485 19.31 17.33 16.89
CA LYS A 485 20.24 18.00 15.97
C LYS A 485 20.74 17.04 14.88
N ALA A 486 21.07 15.80 15.22
CA ALA A 486 21.46 14.79 14.22
C ALA A 486 20.32 14.50 13.23
N ILE A 487 19.08 14.41 13.71
CA ILE A 487 17.88 14.27 12.87
C ILE A 487 17.75 15.45 11.90
N TYR A 488 17.87 16.69 12.41
CA TYR A 488 17.80 17.89 11.58
C TYR A 488 18.86 17.90 10.46
N LEU A 489 20.10 17.57 10.81
CA LEU A 489 21.22 17.54 9.86
C LEU A 489 21.08 16.40 8.82
N THR A 490 20.37 15.33 9.16
CA THR A 490 20.24 14.15 8.29
C THR A 490 19.02 14.21 7.38
N TYR A 491 17.87 14.66 7.90
CA TYR A 491 16.57 14.47 7.24
C TYR A 491 15.85 15.76 6.85
N TYR A 492 16.19 16.90 7.46
CA TYR A 492 15.47 18.19 7.28
C TYR A 492 16.32 19.25 6.57
N GLN A 493 17.44 18.87 5.97
CA GLN A 493 18.23 19.77 5.12
C GLN A 493 17.58 19.89 3.75
N VAL A 494 16.94 21.03 3.49
CA VAL A 494 16.38 21.34 2.16
C VAL A 494 17.51 21.72 1.19
N PRO A 495 17.68 20.99 0.07
CA PRO A 495 18.65 21.32 -0.97
C PRO A 495 18.39 22.69 -1.63
N ALA A 496 19.45 23.34 -2.13
CA ALA A 496 19.37 24.68 -2.71
C ALA A 496 18.48 24.79 -3.97
N PHE A 497 18.20 23.69 -4.66
CA PHE A 497 17.35 23.70 -5.86
C PHE A 497 15.84 23.70 -5.57
N LEU A 498 15.44 23.44 -4.32
CA LEU A 498 14.03 23.53 -3.91
C LEU A 498 13.74 24.90 -3.32
N PRO A 499 12.61 25.53 -3.69
CA PRO A 499 12.23 26.79 -3.08
C PRO A 499 11.96 26.56 -1.59
N ARG A 500 12.36 27.52 -0.76
CA ARG A 500 12.28 27.37 0.69
C ARG A 500 11.21 28.27 1.27
N GLY A 501 10.35 27.69 2.10
CA GLY A 501 9.36 28.40 2.92
C GLY A 501 9.88 28.56 4.35
N GLU A 502 9.02 28.28 5.32
CA GLU A 502 9.41 28.23 6.73
C GLU A 502 10.27 27.00 7.04
N PHE A 503 11.16 27.13 8.03
CA PHE A 503 11.97 26.02 8.52
C PHE A 503 11.22 25.25 9.62
N TYR A 504 10.31 24.35 9.23
CA TYR A 504 9.43 23.65 10.18
C TYR A 504 10.20 23.02 11.35
N TYR A 505 11.14 22.11 11.08
CA TYR A 505 11.83 21.35 12.14
C TYR A 505 12.86 22.21 12.88
N LYS A 506 13.53 23.12 12.16
CA LYS A 506 14.47 24.08 12.75
C LYS A 506 13.75 25.01 13.73
N ASN A 507 12.58 25.52 13.37
CA ASN A 507 11.79 26.43 14.19
C ASN A 507 11.22 25.71 15.42
N LYS A 508 10.70 24.48 15.25
CA LYS A 508 10.19 23.65 16.34
C LYS A 508 11.20 23.48 17.48
N TYR A 509 12.45 23.20 17.13
CA TYR A 509 13.53 22.97 18.10
C TYR A 509 14.53 24.13 18.24
N GLN A 510 14.34 25.25 17.55
CA GLN A 510 15.15 26.48 17.62
C GLN A 510 16.66 26.28 17.36
N PHE A 511 17.02 25.46 16.37
CA PHE A 511 18.43 25.14 16.04
C PHE A 511 19.24 26.28 15.42
#